data_AF-A0A4Z0A3V2-F1
#
_entry.id   AF-A0A4Z0A3V2-F1
#
_cell.length_a   1.000
_cell.length_b   1.000
_cell.length_c   1.000
_cell.angle_alpha   90.00
_cell.angle_beta   90.00
_cell.angle_gamma   90.00
#
_symmetry.space_group_name_H-M   'P 1'
#
loop_
_entity.id
_entity.type
_entity.pdbx_description
1 polymer ?
#
loop_
_entity_poly.entity_id
_entity_poly.type
_entity_poly.pdbx_seq_one_letter_code
_entity_poly.pdbx_strand_id
1 'polypeptide(L)'
;MSATIIGGIMGWAVNVALAFNMGTDLEAIIDNPIGQPMATIMLNSFGKKGAIAVWVFIILTQFMVCVNVAMVASRQAFAFARDGAFPFSSFIRQVNPRTRTPVCAVWFTTTLGGIVGLLAFGGPAAINAIFGLSIVGCFLAYSIPISARFLGKTEFKPGPFTLGKWGLPVAVVAVLWMWFMIIILMFPPSPDPNATTMNYIVVISGSVILLSLAYYFCPKYGGRYWFKGPVRTVDDSIMSEEYINMSQESDPEKEAGEKYDSSGASAVVI
;
A
#
# COMPACT_ATOMS: atom_id res chain seq x y z
N MET A 1 4.47 10.14 -11.19
CA MET A 1 4.74 11.46 -10.57
C MET A 1 3.60 12.45 -10.81
N SER A 2 3.07 12.55 -12.03
CA SER A 2 1.92 13.42 -12.39
C SER A 2 0.67 13.21 -11.52
N ALA A 3 0.26 11.95 -11.30
CA ALA A 3 -0.95 11.64 -10.51
C ALA A 3 -0.89 12.19 -9.07
N THR A 4 0.27 12.13 -8.41
CA THR A 4 0.45 12.63 -7.04
C THR A 4 0.36 14.15 -6.97
N ILE A 5 0.91 14.86 -7.97
CA ILE A 5 0.86 16.33 -8.03
C ILE A 5 -0.58 16.80 -8.24
N ILE A 6 -1.29 16.20 -9.20
CA ILE A 6 -2.69 16.54 -9.49
C ILE A 6 -3.57 16.25 -8.28
N GLY A 7 -3.39 15.09 -7.63
CA GLY A 7 -4.12 14.73 -6.42
C GLY A 7 -3.86 15.70 -5.27
N GLY A 8 -2.60 16.14 -5.08
CA GLY A 8 -2.25 17.13 -4.07
C GLY A 8 -2.90 18.50 -4.31
N ILE A 9 -2.84 19.01 -5.54
CA ILE A 9 -3.45 20.29 -5.91
C ILE A 9 -4.97 20.23 -5.77
N MET A 10 -5.60 19.17 -6.27
CA MET A 10 -7.06 19.02 -6.19
C MET A 10 -7.53 18.85 -4.75
N GLY A 11 -6.85 18.04 -3.94
CA GLY A 11 -7.17 17.85 -2.52
C GLY A 11 -7.02 19.15 -1.73
N TRP A 12 -5.96 19.91 -1.98
CA TRP A 12 -5.77 21.22 -1.39
C TRP A 12 -6.89 22.19 -1.78
N ALA A 13 -7.25 22.26 -3.06
CA ALA A 13 -8.33 23.12 -3.54
C ALA A 13 -9.69 22.77 -2.89
N VAL A 14 -9.99 21.48 -2.73
CA VAL A 14 -11.20 21.01 -2.04
C VAL A 14 -11.18 21.44 -0.57
N ASN A 15 -10.07 21.27 0.14
CA ASN A 15 -9.94 21.70 1.54
C ASN A 15 -10.13 23.21 1.71
N VAL A 16 -9.58 24.01 0.80
CA VAL A 16 -9.78 25.47 0.78
C VAL A 16 -11.25 25.81 0.57
N ALA A 17 -11.90 25.17 -0.42
CA ALA A 17 -13.33 25.39 -0.67
C ALA A 17 -14.19 25.03 0.54
N LEU A 18 -13.88 23.95 1.24
CA LEU A 18 -14.60 23.56 2.47
C LEU A 18 -14.39 24.56 3.60
N ALA A 19 -13.15 25.02 3.79
CA ALA A 19 -12.83 25.97 4.83
C ALA A 19 -13.60 27.30 4.66
N PHE A 20 -13.74 27.78 3.42
CA PHE A 20 -14.53 28.99 3.14
C PHE A 20 -16.04 28.78 3.29
N ASN A 21 -16.53 27.55 3.08
CA ASN A 21 -17.96 27.25 3.09
C ASN A 21 -18.48 26.70 4.43
N MET A 22 -17.62 26.43 5.41
CA MET A 22 -18.07 25.91 6.71
C MET A 22 -18.80 26.96 7.55
N GLY A 23 -18.60 28.26 7.29
CA GLY A 23 -19.19 29.34 8.09
C GLY A 23 -18.41 29.60 9.39
N THR A 24 -18.97 30.46 10.25
CA THR A 24 -18.31 30.92 11.48
C THR A 24 -18.65 30.09 12.72
N ASP A 25 -19.68 29.23 12.66
CA ASP A 25 -20.16 28.44 13.78
C ASP A 25 -19.69 26.98 13.67
N LEU A 26 -18.50 26.73 14.21
CA LEU A 26 -17.87 25.41 14.21
C LEU A 26 -18.58 24.44 15.18
N GLU A 27 -19.11 24.95 16.29
CA GLU A 27 -19.81 24.13 17.29
C GLU A 27 -21.09 23.53 16.70
N ALA A 28 -21.87 24.30 15.95
CA ALA A 28 -23.07 23.80 15.27
C ALA A 28 -22.78 22.73 14.19
N ILE A 29 -21.56 22.69 13.65
CA ILE A 29 -21.13 21.68 12.66
C ILE A 29 -20.68 20.40 13.36
N ILE A 30 -19.94 20.53 14.46
CA ILE A 30 -19.38 19.40 15.22
C ILE A 30 -20.47 18.67 16.00
N ASP A 31 -21.37 19.39 16.67
CA ASP A 31 -22.46 18.82 17.47
C ASP A 31 -23.71 18.47 16.65
N ASN A 32 -23.61 18.52 15.32
CA ASN A 32 -24.74 18.22 14.46
C ASN A 32 -25.18 16.75 14.61
N PRO A 33 -26.50 16.45 14.69
CA PRO A 33 -27.02 15.08 14.79
C PRO A 33 -26.57 14.12 13.67
N ILE A 34 -26.14 14.66 12.52
CA ILE A 34 -25.61 13.88 11.40
C ILE A 34 -24.27 13.20 11.76
N GLY A 35 -23.51 13.75 12.72
CA GLY A 35 -22.24 13.20 13.18
C GLY A 35 -21.12 13.18 12.13
N GLN A 36 -21.34 13.83 10.96
CA GLN A 36 -20.36 13.96 9.88
C GLN A 36 -20.25 15.43 9.46
N PRO A 37 -19.20 16.15 9.92
CA PRO A 37 -19.00 17.58 9.64
C PRO A 37 -19.07 17.93 8.15
N MET A 38 -18.45 17.09 7.32
CA MET A 38 -18.43 17.23 5.87
C MET A 38 -19.84 17.22 5.25
N ALA A 39 -20.74 16.37 5.77
CA ALA A 39 -22.12 16.26 5.29
C ALA A 39 -22.92 17.52 5.66
N THR A 40 -22.71 18.01 6.87
CA THR A 40 -23.34 19.24 7.37
C THR A 40 -22.93 20.45 6.52
N ILE A 41 -21.65 20.59 6.20
CA ILE A 41 -21.15 21.67 5.34
C ILE A 41 -21.83 21.60 3.97
N MET A 42 -21.89 20.42 3.33
CA MET A 42 -22.57 20.29 2.04
C MET A 42 -24.07 20.59 2.11
N LEU A 43 -24.75 20.21 3.19
CA LEU A 43 -26.16 20.52 3.40
C LEU A 43 -26.40 22.03 3.55
N ASN A 44 -25.51 22.72 4.26
CA ASN A 44 -25.59 24.16 4.45
C ASN A 44 -25.30 24.92 3.15
N SER A 45 -24.37 24.45 2.32
CA SER A 45 -24.01 25.11 1.05
C SER A 45 -24.97 24.82 -0.11
N PHE A 46 -25.40 23.57 -0.29
CA PHE A 46 -26.19 23.15 -1.47
C PHE A 46 -27.68 22.93 -1.20
N GLY A 47 -28.10 22.99 0.08
CA GLY A 47 -29.43 22.56 0.51
C GLY A 47 -29.63 21.04 0.40
N LYS A 48 -30.76 20.55 0.92
CA LYS A 48 -31.04 19.10 1.06
C LYS A 48 -30.87 18.30 -0.25
N LYS A 49 -31.46 18.78 -1.35
CA LYS A 49 -31.48 18.03 -2.63
C LYS A 49 -30.10 17.96 -3.28
N GLY A 50 -29.37 19.08 -3.32
CA GLY A 50 -28.04 19.15 -3.91
C GLY A 50 -27.01 18.35 -3.09
N ALA A 51 -27.06 18.48 -1.75
CA ALA A 51 -26.19 17.73 -0.87
C ALA A 51 -26.39 16.22 -1.00
N ILE A 52 -27.63 15.73 -1.02
CA ILE A 52 -27.91 14.29 -1.20
C ILE A 52 -27.37 13.78 -2.55
N ALA A 53 -27.55 14.54 -3.64
CA ALA A 53 -27.04 14.15 -4.95
C ALA A 53 -25.52 13.97 -4.94
N VAL A 54 -24.78 14.93 -4.38
CA VAL A 54 -23.32 14.85 -4.22
C VAL A 54 -22.93 13.71 -3.28
N TRP A 55 -23.68 13.50 -2.19
CA TRP A 55 -23.40 12.46 -1.20
C TRP A 55 -23.50 11.05 -1.81
N VAL A 56 -24.44 10.82 -2.72
CA VAL A 56 -24.54 9.55 -3.46
C VAL A 56 -23.27 9.26 -4.25
N PHE A 57 -22.69 10.27 -4.93
CA PHE A 57 -21.43 10.10 -5.65
C PHE A 57 -20.25 9.80 -4.69
N ILE A 58 -20.23 10.42 -3.52
CA ILE A 58 -19.22 10.13 -2.48
C ILE A 58 -19.34 8.68 -2.01
N ILE A 59 -20.56 8.19 -1.77
CA ILE A 59 -20.80 6.80 -1.35
C ILE A 59 -20.35 5.82 -2.45
N LEU A 60 -20.68 6.10 -3.72
CA LEU A 60 -20.28 5.25 -4.84
C LEU A 60 -18.76 5.21 -5.03
N THR A 61 -18.09 6.35 -4.93
CA THR A 61 -16.62 6.41 -5.01
C THR A 61 -15.96 5.69 -3.83
N GLN A 62 -16.51 5.82 -2.62
CA GLN A 62 -16.03 5.10 -1.44
C GLN A 62 -16.18 3.58 -1.58
N PHE A 63 -17.28 3.12 -2.19
CA PHE A 63 -17.47 1.70 -2.50
C PHE A 63 -16.40 1.18 -3.48
N MET A 64 -16.08 1.96 -4.53
CA MET A 64 -15.01 1.61 -5.47
C MET A 64 -13.63 1.55 -4.79
N VAL A 65 -13.34 2.47 -3.87
CA VAL A 65 -12.11 2.45 -3.07
C VAL A 65 -12.03 1.18 -2.22
N CYS A 66 -13.14 0.77 -1.59
CA CYS A 66 -13.19 -0.47 -0.80
C CYS A 66 -12.84 -1.71 -1.65
N VAL A 67 -13.43 -1.82 -2.86
CA VAL A 67 -13.13 -2.91 -3.80
C VAL A 67 -11.66 -2.89 -4.22
N ASN A 68 -11.10 -1.71 -4.48
CA ASN A 68 -9.69 -1.56 -4.85
C ASN A 68 -8.75 -2.01 -3.72
N VAL A 69 -9.00 -1.57 -2.49
CA VAL A 69 -8.19 -1.94 -1.32
C VAL A 69 -8.25 -3.44 -1.06
N ALA A 70 -9.43 -4.06 -1.16
CA ALA A 70 -9.57 -5.52 -1.02
C ALA A 70 -8.78 -6.29 -2.09
N MET A 71 -8.76 -5.80 -3.32
CA MET A 71 -7.96 -6.39 -4.40
C MET A 71 -6.45 -6.25 -4.14
N VAL A 72 -5.98 -5.08 -3.70
CA VAL A 72 -4.55 -4.88 -3.40
C VAL A 72 -4.11 -5.71 -2.21
N ALA A 73 -4.90 -5.72 -1.13
CA ALA A 73 -4.61 -6.47 0.09
C ALA A 73 -4.50 -7.98 -0.18
N SER A 74 -5.43 -8.55 -0.95
CA SER A 74 -5.39 -9.98 -1.31
C SER A 74 -4.18 -10.35 -2.16
N ARG A 75 -3.74 -9.47 -3.08
CA ARG A 75 -2.51 -9.67 -3.87
C ARG A 75 -1.25 -9.61 -3.01
N GLN A 76 -1.18 -8.68 -2.06
CA GLN A 76 -0.08 -8.60 -1.09
C GLN A 76 -0.05 -9.84 -0.20
N ALA A 77 -1.21 -10.25 0.31
CA ALA A 77 -1.33 -11.44 1.15
C ALA A 77 -0.90 -12.72 0.41
N PHE A 78 -1.31 -12.85 -0.85
CA PHE A 78 -0.89 -13.96 -1.72
C PHE A 78 0.63 -13.97 -1.94
N ALA A 79 1.25 -12.82 -2.22
CA ALA A 79 2.70 -12.73 -2.41
C ALA A 79 3.46 -13.16 -1.15
N PHE A 80 3.03 -12.69 0.02
CA PHE A 80 3.61 -13.12 1.30
C PHE A 80 3.34 -14.60 1.62
N ALA A 81 2.17 -15.13 1.27
CA ALA A 81 1.87 -16.56 1.43
C ALA A 81 2.73 -17.43 0.50
N ARG A 82 3.01 -16.97 -0.72
CA ARG A 82 3.94 -17.65 -1.64
C ARG A 82 5.35 -17.75 -1.06
N ASP A 83 5.79 -16.71 -0.36
CA ASP A 83 7.10 -16.67 0.31
C ASP A 83 7.08 -17.36 1.69
N GLY A 84 5.97 -18.00 2.07
CA GLY A 84 5.85 -18.77 3.32
C GLY A 84 5.72 -17.92 4.58
N ALA A 85 5.34 -16.65 4.47
CA ALA A 85 5.32 -15.71 5.59
C ALA A 85 4.12 -15.89 6.55
N PHE A 86 3.00 -16.49 6.12
CA PHE A 86 1.78 -16.65 6.93
C PHE A 86 1.63 -18.04 7.57
N PRO A 87 0.93 -18.14 8.72
CA PRO A 87 0.44 -19.43 9.21
C PRO A 87 -0.58 -19.95 8.19
N PHE A 88 -0.49 -21.23 7.81
CA PHE A 88 -1.29 -21.83 6.73
C PHE A 88 -1.04 -21.24 5.33
N SER A 89 0.20 -20.81 5.06
CA SER A 89 0.64 -20.32 3.75
C SER A 89 0.27 -21.26 2.58
N SER A 90 0.26 -22.58 2.79
CA SER A 90 -0.14 -23.58 1.79
C SER A 90 -1.60 -23.47 1.34
N PHE A 91 -2.50 -23.01 2.21
CA PHE A 91 -3.91 -22.77 1.87
C PHE A 91 -4.11 -21.39 1.25
N ILE A 92 -3.46 -20.36 1.80
CA ILE A 92 -3.58 -18.97 1.33
C ILE A 92 -2.96 -18.79 -0.07
N ARG A 93 -1.91 -19.55 -0.40
CA ARG A 93 -1.25 -19.55 -1.72
C ARG A 93 -2.07 -20.24 -2.83
N GLN A 94 -3.20 -20.87 -2.54
CA GLN A 94 -3.96 -21.56 -3.59
C GLN A 94 -4.61 -20.54 -4.55
N VAL A 95 -4.38 -20.75 -5.84
CA VAL A 95 -5.00 -19.97 -6.93
C VAL A 95 -6.07 -20.82 -7.58
N ASN A 96 -7.25 -20.24 -7.80
CA ASN A 96 -8.32 -20.95 -8.48
C ASN A 96 -7.98 -21.11 -9.98
N PRO A 97 -7.98 -22.33 -10.54
CA PRO A 97 -7.60 -22.58 -11.93
C PRO A 97 -8.54 -21.93 -12.96
N ARG A 98 -9.82 -21.68 -12.62
CA ARG A 98 -10.80 -21.07 -13.54
C ARG A 98 -10.66 -19.55 -13.63
N THR A 99 -10.58 -18.88 -12.48
CA THR A 99 -10.57 -17.41 -12.42
C THR A 99 -9.16 -16.83 -12.37
N ARG A 100 -8.12 -17.68 -12.18
CA ARG A 100 -6.72 -17.28 -11.96
C ARG A 100 -6.54 -16.25 -10.83
N THR A 101 -7.50 -16.21 -9.90
CA THR A 101 -7.50 -15.30 -8.74
C THR A 101 -7.26 -16.06 -7.44
N PRO A 102 -6.56 -15.46 -6.45
CA PRO A 102 -6.31 -16.07 -5.15
C PRO A 102 -7.52 -15.91 -4.22
N VAL A 103 -8.56 -16.69 -4.45
CA VAL A 103 -9.85 -16.59 -3.71
C VAL A 103 -9.67 -16.84 -2.20
N CYS A 104 -8.82 -17.79 -1.81
CA CYS A 104 -8.51 -18.06 -0.41
C CYS A 104 -7.83 -16.88 0.29
N ALA A 105 -6.94 -16.16 -0.42
CA ALA A 105 -6.30 -14.96 0.10
C ALA A 105 -7.31 -13.81 0.29
N VAL A 106 -8.28 -13.67 -0.63
CA VAL A 106 -9.36 -12.67 -0.49
C VAL A 106 -10.16 -12.93 0.78
N TRP A 107 -10.67 -14.15 0.97
CA TRP A 107 -11.43 -14.50 2.19
C TRP A 107 -10.60 -14.31 3.45
N PHE A 108 -9.33 -14.72 3.45
CA PHE A 108 -8.43 -14.50 4.57
C PHE A 108 -8.31 -13.01 4.93
N THR A 109 -8.03 -12.14 3.95
CA THR A 109 -7.90 -10.70 4.19
C THR A 109 -9.21 -10.05 4.62
N THR A 110 -10.33 -10.46 4.04
CA THR A 110 -11.66 -9.91 4.37
C THR A 110 -12.12 -10.37 5.74
N THR A 111 -11.91 -11.63 6.12
CA THR A 111 -12.22 -12.14 7.46
C THR A 111 -11.36 -11.47 8.51
N LEU A 112 -10.06 -11.31 8.26
CA LEU A 112 -9.17 -10.60 9.19
C LEU A 112 -9.57 -9.13 9.34
N GLY A 113 -9.89 -8.44 8.24
CA GLY A 113 -10.42 -7.08 8.25
C GLY A 113 -11.77 -6.99 8.98
N GLY A 114 -12.64 -7.99 8.82
CA GLY A 114 -13.91 -8.11 9.53
C GLY A 114 -13.73 -8.27 11.04
N ILE A 115 -12.77 -9.10 11.49
CA ILE A 115 -12.44 -9.27 12.91
C ILE A 115 -11.96 -7.95 13.52
N VAL A 116 -11.08 -7.22 12.84
CA VAL A 116 -10.67 -5.88 13.28
C VAL A 116 -11.85 -4.91 13.25
N GLY A 117 -12.74 -5.03 12.26
CA GLY A 117 -13.98 -4.26 12.15
C GLY A 117 -14.97 -4.48 13.29
N LEU A 118 -14.95 -5.66 13.94
CA LEU A 118 -15.78 -5.91 15.14
C LEU A 118 -15.43 -4.97 16.30
N LEU A 119 -14.22 -4.39 16.33
CA LEU A 119 -13.84 -3.38 17.31
C LEU A 119 -14.70 -2.10 17.19
N ALA A 120 -15.39 -1.88 16.07
CA ALA A 120 -16.33 -0.77 15.93
C ALA A 120 -17.51 -0.86 16.92
N PHE A 121 -17.85 -2.04 17.42
CA PHE A 121 -18.84 -2.22 18.49
C PHE A 121 -18.33 -1.78 19.88
N GLY A 122 -17.03 -1.50 20.01
CA GLY A 122 -16.39 -1.02 21.25
C GLY A 122 -16.64 0.47 21.56
N GLY A 123 -17.50 1.15 20.80
CA GLY A 123 -17.87 2.55 21.00
C GLY A 123 -17.02 3.55 20.21
N PRO A 124 -17.32 4.86 20.32
CA PRO A 124 -16.70 5.90 19.49
C PRO A 124 -15.18 5.98 19.63
N ALA A 125 -14.65 5.76 20.84
CA ALA A 125 -13.22 5.75 21.09
C ALA A 125 -12.50 4.60 20.35
N ALA A 126 -13.13 3.42 20.27
CA ALA A 126 -12.60 2.28 19.53
C ALA A 126 -12.65 2.53 18.01
N ILE A 127 -13.75 3.10 17.50
CA ILE A 127 -13.89 3.47 16.08
C ILE A 127 -12.78 4.45 15.66
N ASN A 128 -12.59 5.52 16.44
CA ASN A 128 -11.55 6.51 16.17
C ASN A 128 -10.15 5.89 16.22
N ALA A 129 -9.93 4.95 17.13
CA ALA A 129 -8.65 4.25 17.23
C ALA A 129 -8.36 3.35 16.01
N ILE A 130 -9.37 2.71 15.41
CA ILE A 130 -9.21 1.93 14.17
C ILE A 130 -8.86 2.85 12.99
N PHE A 131 -9.52 4.01 12.89
CA PHE A 131 -9.17 4.99 11.86
C PHE A 131 -7.74 5.50 12.02
N GLY A 132 -7.32 5.82 13.25
CA GLY A 132 -5.94 6.20 13.53
C GLY A 132 -4.92 5.10 13.25
N LEU A 133 -5.26 3.83 13.56
CA LEU A 133 -4.44 2.67 13.22
C LEU A 133 -4.16 2.58 11.72
N SER A 134 -5.13 2.91 10.87
CA SER A 134 -4.91 2.87 9.41
C SER A 134 -3.81 3.83 8.96
N ILE A 135 -3.73 5.02 9.57
CA ILE A 135 -2.73 6.04 9.26
C ILE A 135 -1.36 5.62 9.80
N VAL A 136 -1.30 5.23 11.07
CA VAL A 136 -0.06 4.75 11.72
C VAL A 136 0.50 3.53 10.99
N GLY A 137 -0.37 2.58 10.61
CA GLY A 137 -0.02 1.40 9.84
C GLY A 137 0.59 1.73 8.48
N CYS A 138 0.01 2.70 7.74
CA CYS A 138 0.58 3.18 6.49
C CYS A 138 1.95 3.84 6.68
N PHE A 139 2.12 4.71 7.68
CA PHE A 139 3.41 5.33 7.97
C PHE A 139 4.47 4.31 8.35
N LEU A 140 4.14 3.31 9.17
CA LEU A 140 5.04 2.21 9.48
C LEU A 140 5.40 1.41 8.22
N ALA A 141 4.40 1.03 7.41
CA ALA A 141 4.59 0.26 6.19
C ALA A 141 5.45 0.97 5.15
N TYR A 142 5.43 2.31 5.10
CA TYR A 142 6.29 3.09 4.21
C TYR A 142 7.68 3.37 4.82
N SER A 143 7.78 3.58 6.13
CA SER A 143 9.07 3.84 6.79
C SER A 143 10.02 2.64 6.74
N ILE A 144 9.50 1.41 6.83
CA ILE A 144 10.30 0.18 6.85
C ILE A 144 11.09 -0.02 5.54
N PRO A 145 10.50 -0.05 4.33
CA PRO A 145 11.26 -0.23 3.10
C PRO A 145 12.18 0.96 2.80
N ILE A 146 11.78 2.19 3.15
CA ILE A 146 12.63 3.38 2.96
C ILE A 146 13.88 3.29 3.82
N SER A 147 13.76 2.89 5.09
CA SER A 147 14.91 2.70 5.98
C SER A 147 15.74 1.47 5.59
N ALA A 148 15.09 0.34 5.28
CA ALA A 148 15.75 -0.88 4.84
C ALA A 148 16.62 -0.68 3.59
N ARG A 149 16.25 0.26 2.70
CA ARG A 149 17.06 0.63 1.53
C ARG A 149 18.47 1.12 1.90
N PHE A 150 18.62 1.83 3.02
CA PHE A 150 19.90 2.42 3.43
C PHE A 150 20.61 1.62 4.51
N LEU A 151 19.88 0.87 5.33
CA LEU A 151 20.43 0.01 6.38
C LEU A 151 20.75 -1.41 5.90
N GLY A 152 20.11 -1.87 4.83
CA GLY A 152 20.41 -3.14 4.19
C GLY A 152 21.76 -3.07 3.51
N LYS A 153 22.72 -3.92 3.95
CA LYS A 153 24.07 -4.05 3.37
C LYS A 153 24.08 -4.68 1.96
N THR A 154 23.08 -4.38 1.13
CA THR A 154 22.91 -4.93 -0.21
C THR A 154 23.32 -3.90 -1.24
N GLU A 155 24.08 -4.33 -2.25
CA GLU A 155 24.42 -3.50 -3.41
C GLU A 155 23.14 -3.02 -4.11
N PHE A 156 22.84 -1.74 -3.97
CA PHE A 156 21.70 -1.12 -4.65
C PHE A 156 22.06 -0.90 -6.11
N LYS A 157 21.46 -1.68 -7.01
CA LYS A 157 21.54 -1.42 -8.45
C LYS A 157 20.59 -0.27 -8.81
N PRO A 158 21.08 0.88 -9.28
CA PRO A 158 20.24 2.00 -9.68
C PRO A 158 19.33 1.61 -10.85
N GLY A 159 18.01 1.83 -10.70
CA GLY A 159 17.05 1.71 -11.78
C GLY A 159 17.09 2.91 -12.75
N PRO A 160 16.24 2.91 -13.80
CA PRO A 160 16.20 3.97 -14.81
C PRO A 160 15.88 5.37 -14.26
N PHE A 161 15.34 5.46 -13.04
CA PHE A 161 15.17 6.72 -12.31
C PHE A 161 15.90 6.64 -10.96
N THR A 162 16.80 7.59 -10.71
CA THR A 162 17.49 7.73 -9.42
C THR A 162 17.59 9.20 -9.04
N LEU A 163 17.46 9.49 -7.74
CA LEU A 163 17.71 10.82 -7.19
C LEU A 163 19.22 11.08 -6.96
N GLY A 164 20.09 10.12 -7.34
CA GLY A 164 21.52 10.17 -7.07
C GLY A 164 21.82 10.52 -5.62
N LYS A 165 22.60 11.58 -5.42
CA LYS A 165 23.05 12.08 -4.10
C LYS A 165 21.92 12.62 -3.21
N TRP A 166 20.80 13.05 -3.80
CA TRP A 166 19.65 13.55 -3.03
C TRP A 166 18.74 12.45 -2.48
N GLY A 167 18.99 11.18 -2.85
CA GLY A 167 18.18 10.07 -2.37
C GLY A 167 18.23 9.88 -0.84
N LEU A 168 19.41 10.04 -0.23
CA LEU A 168 19.59 9.84 1.21
C LEU A 168 18.98 10.98 2.04
N PRO A 169 19.24 12.27 1.78
CA PRO A 169 18.62 13.36 2.53
C PRO A 169 17.09 13.31 2.50
N VAL A 170 16.50 13.07 1.32
CA VAL A 170 15.04 12.99 1.15
C VAL A 170 14.46 11.82 1.93
N ALA A 171 15.13 10.66 1.92
CA ALA A 171 14.69 9.50 2.68
C ALA A 171 14.75 9.74 4.19
N VAL A 172 15.79 10.39 4.70
CA VAL A 172 15.92 10.74 6.12
C VAL A 172 14.80 11.67 6.55
N VAL A 173 14.55 12.75 5.79
CA VAL A 173 13.46 13.70 6.07
C VAL A 173 12.10 12.98 6.05
N ALA A 174 11.85 12.11 5.08
CA ALA A 174 10.60 11.37 4.98
C ALA A 174 10.39 10.43 6.17
N VAL A 175 11.41 9.68 6.58
CA VAL A 175 11.33 8.76 7.72
C VAL A 175 11.13 9.53 9.02
N LEU A 176 11.90 10.60 9.25
CA LEU A 176 11.75 11.45 10.44
C LEU A 176 10.35 12.06 10.51
N TRP A 177 9.82 12.55 9.39
CA TRP A 177 8.47 13.10 9.32
C TRP A 177 7.40 12.06 9.65
N MET A 178 7.50 10.85 9.09
CA MET A 178 6.57 9.76 9.39
C MET A 178 6.60 9.38 10.88
N TRP A 179 7.79 9.27 11.48
CA TRP A 179 7.93 8.97 12.92
C TRP A 179 7.41 10.09 13.81
N PHE A 180 7.66 11.34 13.45
CA PHE A 180 7.11 12.51 14.13
C PHE A 180 5.57 12.46 14.14
N MET A 181 4.95 12.17 12.98
CA MET A 181 3.49 12.05 12.88
C MET A 181 2.94 10.86 13.66
N ILE A 182 3.63 9.71 13.68
CA ILE A 182 3.24 8.56 14.51
C ILE A 182 3.17 8.96 15.99
N ILE A 183 4.19 9.66 16.49
CA ILE A 183 4.25 10.09 17.88
C ILE A 183 3.10 11.06 18.20
N ILE A 184 2.87 12.05 17.34
CA ILE A 184 1.77 13.01 17.52
C ILE A 184 0.40 12.31 17.54
N LEU A 185 0.16 11.38 16.61
CA LEU A 185 -1.11 10.67 16.51
C LEU A 185 -1.37 9.71 17.68
N MET A 186 -0.34 9.35 18.46
CA MET A 186 -0.50 8.58 19.68
C MET A 186 -0.90 9.43 20.89
N PHE A 187 -0.73 10.74 20.84
CA PHE A 187 -1.17 11.62 21.93
C PHE A 187 -2.69 11.80 21.95
N PRO A 188 -3.30 11.95 23.14
CA PRO A 188 -4.71 12.31 23.26
C PRO A 188 -4.94 13.76 22.79
N PRO A 189 -6.14 14.08 22.28
CA PRO A 189 -6.47 15.43 21.80
C PRO A 189 -6.63 16.46 22.93
N SER A 190 -6.82 16.01 24.18
CA SER A 190 -6.97 16.87 25.35
C SER A 190 -5.99 16.47 26.46
N PRO A 191 -5.49 17.43 27.26
CA PRO A 191 -4.81 17.14 28.52
C PRO A 191 -5.78 16.41 29.48
N ASP A 192 -5.25 15.50 30.30
CA ASP A 192 -5.98 14.65 31.26
C ASP A 192 -7.11 13.78 30.68
N PRO A 193 -6.80 12.79 29.82
CA PRO A 193 -7.80 11.91 29.27
C PRO A 193 -8.42 10.99 30.34
N ASN A 194 -9.75 10.90 30.34
CA ASN A 194 -10.49 9.85 31.04
C ASN A 194 -10.52 8.56 30.21
N ALA A 195 -10.90 7.43 30.80
CA ALA A 195 -11.00 6.14 30.09
C ALA A 195 -11.88 6.20 28.83
N THR A 196 -12.86 7.11 28.77
CA THR A 196 -13.74 7.30 27.62
C THR A 196 -13.16 8.24 26.55
N THR A 197 -12.22 9.12 26.91
CA THR A 197 -11.62 10.12 26.01
C THR A 197 -10.17 9.81 25.63
N MET A 198 -9.61 8.73 26.18
CA MET A 198 -8.25 8.29 25.88
C MET A 198 -8.09 7.86 24.43
N ASN A 199 -6.95 8.21 23.85
CA ASN A 199 -6.59 7.79 22.51
C ASN A 199 -6.06 6.33 22.53
N TYR A 200 -6.92 5.39 22.15
CA TYR A 200 -6.60 3.96 22.13
C TYR A 200 -5.75 3.52 20.92
N ILE A 201 -5.35 4.44 20.03
CA ILE A 201 -4.47 4.11 18.88
C ILE A 201 -3.19 3.43 19.38
N VAL A 202 -2.58 3.90 20.47
CA VAL A 202 -1.35 3.32 21.04
C VAL A 202 -1.54 1.86 21.44
N VAL A 203 -2.67 1.52 22.04
CA VAL A 203 -2.96 0.16 22.50
C VAL A 203 -3.19 -0.76 21.31
N ILE A 204 -4.01 -0.35 20.34
CA ILE A 204 -4.34 -1.18 19.18
C ILE A 204 -3.11 -1.36 18.29
N SER A 205 -2.39 -0.28 17.98
CA SER A 205 -1.14 -0.35 17.18
C SER A 205 -0.06 -1.17 17.88
N GLY A 206 0.14 -0.96 19.18
CA GLY A 206 1.04 -1.77 20.00
C GLY A 206 0.66 -3.25 20.00
N SER A 207 -0.63 -3.57 20.12
CA SER A 207 -1.13 -4.95 20.07
C SER A 207 -0.86 -5.60 18.72
N VAL A 208 -1.07 -4.90 17.60
CA VAL A 208 -0.78 -5.42 16.26
C VAL A 208 0.72 -5.70 16.08
N ILE A 209 1.58 -4.78 16.52
CA ILE A 209 3.04 -4.95 16.47
C ILE A 209 3.47 -6.13 17.36
N LEU A 210 2.95 -6.21 18.59
CA LEU A 210 3.23 -7.29 19.52
C LEU A 210 2.78 -8.64 18.96
N LEU A 211 1.59 -8.75 18.38
CA LEU A 211 1.10 -9.97 17.75
C LEU A 211 1.98 -10.36 16.54
N SER A 212 2.41 -9.38 15.75
CA SER A 212 3.33 -9.61 14.62
C SER A 212 4.69 -10.12 15.09
N LEU A 213 5.28 -9.49 16.12
CA LEU A 213 6.54 -9.91 16.72
C LEU A 213 6.42 -11.27 17.41
N ALA A 214 5.34 -11.50 18.15
CA ALA A 214 5.06 -12.77 18.80
C ALA A 214 4.95 -13.89 17.77
N TYR A 215 4.26 -13.67 16.65
CA TYR A 215 4.22 -14.60 15.54
C TYR A 215 5.62 -14.83 14.94
N TYR A 216 6.40 -13.77 14.68
CA TYR A 216 7.74 -13.90 14.10
C TYR A 216 8.71 -14.69 14.99
N PHE A 217 8.67 -14.45 16.31
CA PHE A 217 9.54 -15.09 17.31
C PHE A 217 8.96 -16.38 17.92
N CYS A 218 7.73 -16.75 17.59
CA CYS A 218 7.07 -17.93 18.15
C CYS A 218 7.97 -19.17 17.96
N PRO A 219 8.35 -19.87 19.04
CA PRO A 219 9.15 -21.08 18.92
C PRO A 219 8.35 -22.12 18.12
N LYS A 220 9.00 -22.81 17.16
CA LYS A 220 8.43 -23.87 16.29
C LYS A 220 7.59 -23.39 15.09
N TYR A 221 6.81 -22.31 15.23
CA TYR A 221 5.95 -21.78 14.15
C TYR A 221 6.33 -20.36 13.68
N GLY A 222 7.46 -19.83 14.13
CA GLY A 222 7.87 -18.46 13.84
C GLY A 222 8.64 -18.32 12.54
N GLY A 223 8.35 -17.24 11.80
CA GLY A 223 9.03 -16.89 10.56
C GLY A 223 10.56 -16.87 10.66
N ARG A 224 11.12 -16.59 11.85
CA ARG A 224 12.57 -16.62 12.10
C ARG A 224 13.23 -17.96 11.73
N TYR A 225 12.52 -19.09 11.85
CA TYR A 225 13.10 -20.42 11.67
C TYR A 225 12.97 -20.98 10.25
N TRP A 226 12.06 -20.44 9.42
CA TRP A 226 11.77 -20.98 8.09
C TRP A 226 11.76 -19.95 6.96
N PHE A 227 11.66 -18.65 7.25
CA PHE A 227 11.48 -17.62 6.23
C PHE A 227 12.83 -17.28 5.59
N LYS A 228 13.03 -17.78 4.37
CA LYS A 228 14.21 -17.50 3.53
C LYS A 228 13.89 -16.41 2.49
N GLY A 229 13.35 -15.28 2.94
CA GLY A 229 13.15 -14.09 2.08
C GLY A 229 12.25 -14.32 0.84
N PRO A 230 12.16 -13.34 -0.06
CA PRO A 230 11.31 -13.43 -1.24
C PRO A 230 11.87 -14.42 -2.26
N VAL A 231 11.03 -15.37 -2.70
CA VAL A 231 11.40 -16.35 -3.73
C VAL A 231 11.38 -15.64 -5.09
N ARG A 232 12.55 -15.51 -5.73
CA ARG A 232 12.66 -14.97 -7.09
C ARG A 232 11.89 -15.88 -8.05
N THR A 233 11.00 -15.29 -8.85
CA THR A 233 10.10 -16.03 -9.76
C THR A 233 10.71 -16.24 -11.14
N VAL A 234 11.83 -15.56 -11.43
CA VAL A 234 12.60 -15.69 -12.67
C VAL A 234 13.98 -16.15 -12.25
N ASP A 235 14.37 -17.36 -12.67
CA ASP A 235 15.73 -17.83 -12.52
C ASP A 235 16.64 -16.98 -13.43
N ASP A 236 17.80 -16.56 -12.93
CA ASP A 236 18.78 -15.77 -13.68
C ASP A 236 19.20 -16.49 -15.00
N SER A 237 18.94 -17.80 -15.12
CA SER A 237 19.15 -18.59 -16.34
C SER A 237 18.27 -18.16 -17.51
N ILE A 238 16.99 -17.82 -17.27
CA ILE A 238 16.05 -17.41 -18.33
C ILE A 238 16.42 -16.02 -18.84
N MET A 239 16.83 -15.14 -17.93
CA MET A 239 17.36 -13.83 -18.27
C MET A 239 18.67 -13.97 -19.07
N SER A 240 19.58 -14.87 -18.68
CA SER A 240 20.79 -15.10 -19.48
C SER A 240 20.51 -15.68 -20.85
N GLU A 241 19.56 -16.61 -20.99
CA GLU A 241 19.18 -17.20 -22.30
C GLU A 241 18.49 -16.17 -23.21
N GLU A 242 17.58 -15.35 -22.67
CA GLU A 242 16.90 -14.31 -23.45
C GLU A 242 17.87 -13.20 -23.89
N TYR A 243 18.80 -12.80 -23.02
CA TYR A 243 19.86 -11.84 -23.38
C TYR A 243 20.87 -12.44 -24.38
N ILE A 244 21.24 -13.73 -24.24
CA ILE A 244 22.09 -14.43 -25.20
C ILE A 244 21.40 -14.48 -26.57
N ASN A 245 20.12 -14.86 -26.61
CA ASN A 245 19.35 -14.95 -27.86
C ASN A 245 19.20 -13.58 -28.53
N MET A 246 18.89 -12.52 -27.77
CA MET A 246 18.82 -11.15 -28.31
C MET A 246 20.19 -10.63 -28.78
N SER A 247 21.28 -10.99 -28.11
CA SER A 247 22.64 -10.62 -28.53
C SER A 247 23.10 -11.39 -29.78
N GLN A 248 22.63 -12.62 -29.99
CA GLN A 248 22.91 -13.40 -31.19
C GLN A 248 22.08 -12.98 -32.41
N GLU A 249 20.91 -12.38 -32.19
CA GLU A 249 20.03 -11.88 -33.25
C GLU A 249 20.39 -10.45 -33.70
N SER A 250 21.12 -9.71 -32.87
CA SER A 250 21.62 -8.35 -33.17
C SER A 250 23.06 -8.32 -33.67
N ASP A 251 23.70 -9.48 -33.86
CA ASP A 251 25.08 -9.59 -34.35
C ASP A 251 25.11 -9.51 -35.89
N PRO A 252 25.63 -8.42 -36.49
CA PRO A 252 25.61 -8.22 -37.95
C PRO A 252 26.45 -9.24 -38.73
N GLU A 253 27.25 -10.06 -38.04
CA GLU A 253 28.08 -11.10 -38.65
C GLU A 253 27.27 -12.31 -39.15
N LYS A 254 26.10 -12.62 -38.54
CA LYS A 254 25.21 -13.69 -39.03
C LYS A 254 24.39 -13.28 -40.27
N GLU A 255 23.89 -12.05 -40.33
CA GLU A 255 23.22 -11.53 -41.54
C GLU A 255 24.20 -11.36 -42.73
N ALA A 256 25.48 -11.11 -42.47
CA ALA A 256 26.52 -11.01 -43.49
C ALA A 256 26.96 -12.39 -44.04
N GLY A 257 27.00 -13.42 -43.19
CA GLY A 257 27.35 -14.79 -43.59
C GLY A 257 26.30 -15.45 -44.50
N GLU A 258 25.02 -15.20 -44.26
CA GLU A 258 23.92 -15.78 -45.06
C GLU A 258 23.83 -15.14 -46.47
N LYS A 259 24.24 -13.88 -46.61
CA LYS A 259 24.36 -13.21 -47.92
C LYS A 259 25.59 -13.61 -48.72
N TYR A 260 26.67 -14.06 -48.06
CA TYR A 260 27.89 -14.48 -48.75
C TYR A 260 27.78 -15.90 -49.34
N ASP A 261 27.06 -16.81 -48.65
CA ASP A 261 26.89 -18.19 -49.11
C ASP A 261 25.88 -18.31 -50.28
N SER A 262 24.88 -17.41 -50.34
CA SER A 262 23.91 -17.36 -51.45
C SER A 262 24.43 -16.65 -52.71
N SER A 263 25.56 -15.93 -52.63
CA SER A 263 26.16 -15.20 -53.77
C SER A 263 27.38 -15.90 -54.39
N GLY A 264 27.86 -17.01 -53.81
CA GLY A 264 29.07 -17.71 -54.25
C GLY A 264 28.87 -18.86 -55.26
N ALA A 265 27.62 -19.26 -55.54
CA ALA A 265 27.31 -20.40 -56.40
C ALA A 265 26.72 -20.01 -57.77
N SER A 266 27.42 -19.13 -58.51
CA SER A 266 27.26 -19.01 -59.97
C SER A 266 28.34 -18.14 -60.56
N ALA A 267 29.40 -18.76 -61.11
CA ALA A 267 30.03 -18.35 -62.38
C ALA A 267 31.37 -19.10 -62.61
N VAL A 268 31.33 -20.04 -63.58
CA VAL A 268 32.28 -20.29 -64.70
C VAL A 268 33.76 -20.58 -64.33
N VAL A 269 34.47 -21.61 -64.81
CA VAL A 269 34.76 -22.11 -66.19
C VAL A 269 35.49 -23.47 -65.96
N ILE A 270 35.38 -24.58 -66.70
CA ILE A 270 35.30 -24.93 -68.14
C ILE A 270 34.58 -26.28 -68.21
#